data_AF-A0AAD2Z6D8-F1
#
_entry.id   AF-A0AAD2Z6D8-F1
#
_cell.length_a   1.000
_cell.length_b   1.000
_cell.length_c   1.000
_cell.angle_alpha   90.00
_cell.angle_beta   90.00
_cell.angle_gamma   90.00
#
_symmetry.space_group_name_H-M   'P 1'
#
loop_
_entity.id
_entity.type
_entity.pdbx_description
1 polymer ?
#
loop_
_entity_poly.entity_id
_entity_poly.type
_entity_poly.pdbx_seq_one_letter_code
_entity_poly.pdbx_strand_id
1 'polypeptide(L)'
;MQRGEAKIEFYSNINYLKKEFENGCVVSKFLYDKALKEKNFKMTYKQFNKYFNDEFKNKIKKKETIQEDNQLQSLVPKNKEPIKVKIDTKSKKVFDAKFGKDIKEDDLL
;
A
#
# COMPACT_ATOMS: atom_id res chain seq x y z
N MET A 1 22.41 -13.05 -20.04
CA MET A 1 23.16 -12.65 -18.83
C MET A 1 23.68 -13.88 -18.13
N GLN A 2 24.96 -13.89 -17.80
CA GLN A 2 25.57 -14.91 -16.93
C GLN A 2 24.99 -14.82 -15.51
N ARG A 3 25.19 -15.88 -14.71
CA ARG A 3 24.70 -15.92 -13.32
C ARG A 3 25.35 -14.78 -12.53
N GLY A 4 24.53 -13.90 -11.94
CA GLY A 4 25.00 -12.81 -11.08
C GLY A 4 25.12 -11.44 -11.76
N GLU A 5 25.24 -11.36 -13.09
CA GLU A 5 25.34 -10.08 -13.82
C GLU A 5 24.14 -9.17 -13.56
N ALA A 6 22.94 -9.74 -13.55
CA ALA A 6 21.69 -9.04 -13.26
C ALA A 6 21.70 -8.40 -11.86
N LYS A 7 22.32 -9.07 -10.88
CA LYS A 7 22.46 -8.54 -9.51
C LYS A 7 23.40 -7.34 -9.53
N ILE A 8 24.57 -7.49 -10.14
CA ILE A 8 25.58 -6.44 -10.23
C ILE A 8 25.01 -5.20 -10.93
N GLU A 9 24.33 -5.38 -12.07
CA GLU A 9 23.71 -4.29 -12.82
C GLU A 9 22.67 -3.55 -11.97
N PHE A 10 21.79 -4.27 -11.28
CA PHE A 10 20.77 -3.67 -10.41
C PHE A 10 21.39 -2.84 -9.29
N TYR A 11 22.34 -3.42 -8.53
CA TYR A 11 22.96 -2.76 -7.39
C TYR A 11 23.91 -1.63 -7.79
N SER A 12 24.54 -1.71 -8.97
CA SER A 12 25.36 -0.61 -9.50
C SER A 12 24.54 0.66 -9.79
N ASN A 13 23.24 0.51 -10.03
CA ASN A 13 22.31 1.60 -10.32
C ASN A 13 21.32 1.88 -9.16
N ILE A 14 21.56 1.32 -7.97
CA ILE A 14 20.60 1.40 -6.86
C ILE A 14 20.33 2.84 -6.41
N ASN A 15 21.32 3.72 -6.46
CA ASN A 15 21.18 5.12 -6.05
C ASN A 15 20.20 5.88 -6.96
N TYR A 16 20.24 5.60 -8.26
CA TYR A 16 19.29 6.14 -9.22
C TYR A 16 17.87 5.62 -8.93
N LEU A 17 17.74 4.31 -8.72
CA LEU A 17 16.44 3.69 -8.43
C LEU A 17 15.83 4.21 -7.12
N LYS A 18 16.65 4.45 -6.09
CA LYS A 18 16.20 5.06 -4.82
C LYS A 18 15.69 6.47 -5.01
N LYS A 19 16.42 7.31 -5.74
CA LYS A 19 16.00 8.69 -6.03
C LYS A 19 14.67 8.73 -6.77
N GLU A 20 14.50 7.88 -7.78
CA GLU A 20 13.26 7.80 -8.55
C GLU A 20 12.09 7.24 -7.72
N PHE A 21 12.36 6.29 -6.83
CA PHE A 21 11.37 5.77 -5.89
C PHE A 21 10.91 6.84 -4.88
N GLU A 22 11.85 7.63 -4.33
CA GLU A 22 11.55 8.76 -3.44
C GLU A 22 10.79 9.89 -4.15
N ASN A 23 11.02 10.08 -5.45
CA ASN A 23 10.25 11.00 -6.30
C ASN A 23 8.80 10.53 -6.57
N GLY A 24 8.36 9.41 -5.99
CA GLY A 24 7.00 8.89 -6.09
C GLY A 24 6.81 7.81 -7.16
N CYS A 25 7.85 7.38 -7.86
CA CYS A 25 7.76 6.28 -8.83
C CYS A 25 7.82 4.93 -8.10
N VAL A 26 6.75 4.56 -7.41
CA VAL A 26 6.66 3.32 -6.59
C VAL A 26 6.35 2.05 -7.40
N VAL A 27 5.95 2.18 -8.66
CA VAL A 27 5.57 1.04 -9.50
C VAL A 27 6.80 0.45 -10.19
N SER A 28 7.11 -0.81 -9.89
CA SER A 28 8.29 -1.51 -10.39
C SER A 28 8.40 -1.52 -11.92
N LYS A 29 7.27 -1.65 -12.62
CA LYS A 29 7.24 -1.65 -14.09
C LYS A 29 7.63 -0.30 -14.69
N PHE A 30 7.13 0.80 -14.14
CA PHE A 30 7.48 2.14 -14.60
C PHE A 30 8.95 2.47 -14.34
N LEU A 31 9.46 2.11 -13.16
CA LEU A 31 10.88 2.27 -12.83
C LEU A 31 11.78 1.47 -13.79
N TYR A 32 11.38 0.25 -14.12
CA TYR A 32 12.11 -0.58 -15.07
C TYR A 32 12.16 0.06 -16.46
N ASP A 33 11.02 0.51 -16.98
CA ASP A 33 10.95 1.15 -18.31
C ASP A 33 11.77 2.45 -18.35
N LYS A 34 11.82 3.20 -17.24
CA LYS A 34 12.67 4.39 -17.11
C LYS A 34 14.16 4.03 -17.06
N ALA A 35 14.52 3.00 -16.30
CA ALA A 35 15.88 2.49 -16.21
C ALA A 35 16.39 1.91 -17.54
N LEU A 36 15.52 1.30 -18.34
CA LEU A 36 15.85 0.87 -19.70
C LEU A 36 16.25 2.06 -20.59
N LYS A 37 15.50 3.17 -20.51
CA LYS A 37 15.73 4.35 -21.35
C LYS A 37 16.94 5.19 -20.90
N GLU A 38 17.09 5.40 -19.60
CA GLU A 38 18.08 6.36 -19.06
C GLU A 38 19.41 5.71 -18.68
N LYS A 39 19.39 4.42 -18.32
CA LYS A 39 20.56 3.69 -17.81
C LYS A 39 20.94 2.47 -18.64
N ASN A 40 20.24 2.22 -19.75
CA ASN A 40 20.51 1.11 -20.67
C ASN A 40 20.56 -0.26 -19.97
N PHE A 41 19.60 -0.50 -19.07
CA PHE A 41 19.49 -1.79 -18.38
C PHE A 41 19.39 -2.95 -19.38
N LYS A 42 20.21 -3.98 -19.20
CA LYS A 42 20.22 -5.19 -20.03
C LYS A 42 19.47 -6.34 -19.37
N MET A 43 19.22 -6.26 -18.05
CA MET A 43 18.46 -7.27 -17.33
C MET A 43 16.99 -7.33 -17.75
N THR A 44 16.40 -8.51 -17.64
CA THR A 44 14.97 -8.71 -17.90
C THR A 44 14.12 -8.14 -16.77
N TYR A 45 12.88 -7.75 -17.07
CA TYR A 45 11.93 -7.26 -16.06
C TYR A 45 11.74 -8.26 -14.91
N LYS A 46 11.70 -9.57 -15.19
CA LYS A 46 11.54 -10.60 -14.15
C LYS A 46 12.69 -10.56 -13.14
N GLN A 47 13.92 -10.36 -13.61
CA GLN A 47 15.09 -10.22 -12.76
C GLN A 47 15.04 -8.90 -11.98
N PHE A 48 14.74 -7.79 -12.65
CA PHE A 48 14.59 -6.48 -12.02
C PHE A 48 13.56 -6.51 -10.89
N ASN A 49 12.35 -7.04 -11.17
CA ASN A 49 11.25 -7.09 -10.21
C ASN A 49 11.59 -7.93 -8.98
N LYS A 50 12.42 -8.99 -9.13
CA LYS A 50 12.92 -9.75 -7.98
C LYS A 50 13.71 -8.86 -7.02
N TYR A 51 14.78 -8.24 -7.51
CA TYR A 51 15.64 -7.38 -6.68
C TYR A 51 14.93 -6.12 -6.20
N PHE A 52 14.02 -5.57 -7.00
CA PHE A 52 13.19 -4.44 -6.61
C PHE A 52 12.30 -4.79 -5.41
N ASN A 53 11.62 -5.94 -5.43
CA ASN A 53 10.81 -6.35 -4.29
C ASN A 53 11.68 -6.63 -3.05
N ASP A 54 12.86 -7.23 -3.25
CA ASP A 54 13.81 -7.51 -2.17
C ASP A 54 14.29 -6.22 -1.47
N GLU A 55 14.61 -5.17 -2.24
CA GLU A 55 15.16 -3.90 -1.70
C GLU A 55 14.09 -2.90 -1.24
N PHE A 56 12.98 -2.77 -1.97
CA PHE A 56 12.00 -1.70 -1.78
C PHE A 56 10.73 -2.17 -1.05
N LYS A 57 10.20 -3.37 -1.35
CA LYS A 57 8.97 -3.86 -0.68
C LYS A 57 9.22 -4.44 0.70
N ASN A 58 10.34 -5.12 0.91
CA ASN A 58 10.61 -5.76 2.21
C ASN A 58 10.92 -4.76 3.34
N LYS A 59 11.27 -3.50 3.01
CA LYS A 59 11.42 -2.44 4.02
C LYS A 59 10.10 -1.99 4.64
N ILE A 60 8.99 -2.09 3.90
CA ILE A 60 7.66 -1.76 4.41
C ILE A 60 7.15 -2.85 5.38
N LYS A 61 7.63 -4.09 5.24
CA LYS A 61 7.24 -5.23 6.09
C LYS A 61 8.07 -5.41 7.36
N LYS A 62 9.11 -4.59 7.57
CA LYS A 62 9.88 -4.55 8.82
C LYS A 62 9.71 -3.22 9.56
N LYS A 63 8.49 -2.69 9.63
CA LYS A 63 8.08 -2.18 10.93
C LYS A 63 7.96 -3.41 11.80
N GLU A 64 9.05 -3.71 12.52
CA GLU A 64 8.99 -4.52 13.71
C GLU A 64 7.70 -4.14 14.42
N THR A 65 6.84 -5.12 14.69
CA THR A 65 5.87 -4.98 15.76
C THR A 65 6.74 -4.63 16.96
N ILE A 66 6.85 -3.34 17.28
CA ILE A 66 7.46 -2.90 18.52
C ILE A 66 6.56 -3.57 19.55
N GLN A 67 7.08 -4.62 20.17
CA GLN A 67 6.61 -5.02 21.49
C GLN A 67 6.99 -3.84 22.38
N GLU A 68 6.12 -2.83 22.42
CA GLU A 68 6.17 -1.82 23.46
C GLU A 68 5.73 -2.53 24.74
N ASP A 69 6.69 -3.18 25.38
CA ASP A 69 6.60 -3.51 26.79
C ASP A 69 6.47 -2.20 27.57
N ASN A 70 5.23 -1.85 27.88
CA ASN A 70 4.80 -1.37 29.20
C ASN A 70 5.71 -0.36 29.94
N GLN A 71 6.06 0.78 29.34
CA GLN A 71 6.58 1.93 30.11
C GLN A 71 5.86 3.26 29.87
N LEU A 72 4.59 3.21 29.45
CA LEU A 72 3.65 4.33 29.59
C LEU A 72 2.44 3.95 30.46
N GLN A 73 2.70 3.19 31.53
CA GLN A 73 1.80 3.08 32.68
C GLN A 73 1.95 4.29 33.60
N SER A 74 1.55 5.47 33.12
CA SER A 74 0.89 6.47 33.97
C SER A 74 0.30 7.52 33.03
N LEU A 75 -0.99 7.84 33.19
CA LEU A 75 -1.76 8.87 32.46
C LEU A 75 -2.76 8.43 31.36
N VAL A 76 -3.42 7.28 31.43
CA VAL A 76 -4.77 7.14 30.79
C VAL A 76 -5.67 6.19 31.62
N PRO A 77 -6.92 6.57 31.93
CA PRO A 77 -7.75 5.87 32.93
C PRO A 77 -8.33 4.53 32.45
N LYS A 78 -8.31 3.59 33.39
CA LYS A 78 -9.06 2.33 33.57
C LYS A 78 -10.07 1.91 32.49
N ASN A 79 -9.88 0.67 32.01
CA ASN A 79 -10.89 -0.28 31.52
C ASN A 79 -11.92 0.25 30.52
N LYS A 80 -11.62 0.20 29.21
CA LYS A 80 -12.66 0.06 28.18
C LYS A 80 -12.14 -0.81 27.04
N GLU A 81 -12.55 -2.07 27.05
CA GLU A 81 -12.52 -2.92 25.86
C GLU A 81 -13.11 -2.17 24.65
N PRO A 82 -12.68 -2.49 23.42
CA PRO A 82 -13.28 -1.89 22.24
C PRO A 82 -14.78 -2.22 22.23
N ILE A 83 -15.61 -1.19 22.26
CA ILE A 83 -17.06 -1.32 22.19
C ILE A 83 -17.40 -1.92 20.84
N LYS A 84 -17.68 -3.23 20.81
CA LYS A 84 -18.26 -3.90 19.65
C LYS A 84 -19.67 -3.35 19.47
N VAL A 85 -19.81 -2.39 18.56
CA VAL A 85 -21.13 -1.88 18.15
C VAL A 85 -21.87 -3.04 17.48
N LYS A 86 -22.77 -3.68 18.24
CA LYS A 86 -23.69 -4.68 17.69
C LYS A 86 -24.70 -3.92 16.84
N ILE A 87 -24.60 -4.09 15.52
CA ILE A 87 -25.59 -3.57 14.59
C ILE A 87 -26.80 -4.50 14.70
N ASP A 88 -27.77 -4.15 15.54
CA ASP A 88 -29.05 -4.86 15.62
C ASP A 88 -29.84 -4.59 14.33
N THR A 89 -29.88 -5.57 13.42
CA THR A 89 -30.69 -5.53 12.18
C THR A 89 -32.18 -5.78 12.43
N LYS A 90 -32.66 -5.62 13.67
CA LYS A 90 -34.07 -5.85 14.05
C LYS A 90 -35.05 -4.89 13.37
N SER A 91 -34.60 -3.76 12.85
CA SER A 91 -35.45 -2.96 11.96
C SER A 91 -35.41 -3.55 10.55
N LYS A 92 -36.48 -4.22 10.13
CA LYS A 92 -36.83 -4.41 8.71
C LYS A 92 -36.98 -3.03 8.05
N LYS A 93 -35.88 -2.33 7.79
CA LYS A 93 -35.89 -1.21 6.86
C LYS A 93 -35.80 -1.82 5.47
N VAL A 94 -36.96 -2.04 4.88
CA VAL A 94 -37.09 -2.28 3.44
C VAL A 94 -36.47 -1.08 2.74
N PHE A 95 -35.63 -1.35 1.75
CA PHE A 95 -35.04 -0.30 0.92
C PHE A 95 -36.17 0.57 0.35
N ASP A 96 -36.13 1.87 0.65
CA ASP A 96 -37.05 2.84 0.09
C ASP A 96 -36.34 3.56 -1.07
N ALA A 97 -36.80 3.31 -2.30
CA ALA A 97 -36.26 3.92 -3.51
C ALA A 97 -36.43 5.46 -3.53
N LYS A 98 -37.27 5.99 -2.63
CA LYS A 98 -37.58 7.41 -2.50
C LYS A 98 -36.83 8.09 -1.34
N PHE A 99 -35.97 7.35 -0.62
CA PHE A 99 -35.23 7.89 0.53
C PHE A 99 -34.35 9.09 0.12
N GLY A 100 -34.61 10.25 0.72
CA GLY A 100 -33.86 11.48 0.46
C GLY A 100 -34.23 12.22 -0.83
N LYS A 101 -35.38 11.92 -1.45
CA LYS A 101 -35.90 12.67 -2.60
C LYS A 101 -37.24 13.32 -2.25
N ASP A 102 -37.34 14.63 -2.50
CA ASP A 102 -38.61 15.38 -2.42
C ASP A 102 -39.41 15.15 -3.70
N ILE A 103 -40.22 14.09 -3.72
CA ILE A 103 -41.06 13.76 -4.89
C ILE A 103 -42.34 14.59 -4.78
N LYS A 104 -42.64 15.38 -5.81
CA LYS A 104 -43.91 16.12 -5.93
C LYS A 104 -44.94 15.23 -6.62
N GLU A 105 -46.23 15.45 -6.34
CA GLU A 105 -47.32 14.64 -6.91
C GLU A 105 -47.33 14.67 -8.46
N ASP A 106 -46.84 15.74 -9.07
CA ASP A 106 -46.70 15.87 -10.53
C ASP A 106 -45.59 14.98 -11.15
N ASP A 107 -44.67 14.43 -10.34
CA ASP A 107 -43.60 13.53 -10.80
C ASP A 107 -44.05 12.06 -10.85
N LEU A 108 -45.27 11.76 -10.37
CA LEU A 108 -45.85 10.42 -10.40
C LEU A 108 -46.77 10.30 -11.62
N LEU A 109 -46.25 9.64 -12.65
CA LEU A 109 -46.86 9.43 -13.98
C LEU A 109 -48.00 8.41 -13.96
#